data_AF-A0A9D9PN76-F1
#
_entry.id   AF-A0A9D9PN76-F1
#
_cell.length_a   1.000
_cell.length_b   1.000
_cell.length_c   1.000
_cell.angle_alpha   90.00
_cell.angle_beta   90.00
_cell.angle_gamma   90.00
#
_symmetry.space_group_name_H-M   'P 1'
#
loop_
_entity.id
_entity.type
_entity.pdbx_description
1 polymer ?
#
loop_
_entity_poly.entity_id
_entity_poly.type
_entity_poly.pdbx_seq_one_letter_code
_entity_poly.pdbx_strand_id
1 'polypeptide(L)'
;MGRKDDLKDIALKHNEKMNRLYSGEIQKSISTTQVFGTDFARDEMDGKRAEFVLEKSYTQESVLKHANGKKLAVLNFASYRHAGGGFINGAMAQEEALCHASFLYNVLSSFPDYYEWNEANYNMGLYMNRALYSPGVYFFNDDDSKYVSADVITCAAPNRSVMLKNGKFSEEQNESALKDRIRFIRDICDSSCVEVLIAGAFGCGVFAQRPEKVASLFVELFSDTNVKQVVFAVPPDRNYDSFERVLNSIGLK
;
A
#
# COMPACT_ATOMS: atom_id res chain seq x y z
N MET A 1 -0.58 8.11 -31.19
CA MET A 1 -0.36 7.18 -30.07
C MET A 1 -1.12 7.74 -28.88
N GLY A 2 -1.92 6.95 -28.18
CA GLY A 2 -2.75 7.45 -27.08
C GLY A 2 -1.94 7.54 -25.77
N ARG A 3 -2.34 8.41 -24.84
CA ARG A 3 -1.72 8.57 -23.51
C ARG A 3 -1.46 7.24 -22.76
N LYS A 4 -2.33 6.24 -22.97
CA LYS A 4 -2.20 4.90 -22.40
C LYS A 4 -1.07 4.07 -23.03
N ASP A 5 -0.89 4.18 -24.34
CA ASP A 5 0.19 3.49 -25.07
C ASP A 5 1.55 4.05 -24.67
N ASP A 6 1.62 5.37 -24.48
CA ASP A 6 2.83 6.05 -24.02
C ASP A 6 3.21 5.61 -22.60
N LEU A 7 2.24 5.52 -21.68
CA LEU A 7 2.47 5.03 -20.32
C LEU A 7 2.93 3.56 -20.30
N LYS A 8 2.40 2.73 -21.19
CA LYS A 8 2.84 1.33 -21.35
C LYS A 8 4.30 1.26 -21.81
N ASP A 9 4.69 2.05 -22.80
CA ASP A 9 6.08 2.10 -23.27
C ASP A 9 7.03 2.58 -22.17
N ILE A 10 6.63 3.61 -21.41
CA ILE A 10 7.38 4.09 -20.24
C ILE A 10 7.51 2.97 -19.19
N ALA A 11 6.44 2.26 -18.86
CA ALA A 11 6.45 1.18 -17.87
C ALA A 11 7.39 0.04 -18.27
N LEU A 12 7.37 -0.38 -19.55
CA LEU A 12 8.26 -1.41 -20.07
C LEU A 12 9.73 -0.99 -20.01
N LYS A 13 10.05 0.21 -20.49
CA LYS A 13 11.41 0.76 -20.45
C LYS A 13 11.91 0.92 -19.00
N HIS A 14 11.04 1.36 -18.11
CA HIS A 14 11.34 1.46 -16.68
C HIS A 14 11.68 0.10 -16.08
N ASN A 15 10.83 -0.90 -16.30
CA ASN A 15 11.05 -2.26 -15.80
C ASN A 15 12.39 -2.87 -16.28
N GLU A 16 12.71 -2.70 -17.57
CA GLU A 16 13.99 -3.15 -18.14
C GLU A 16 15.18 -2.38 -17.57
N LYS A 17 15.06 -1.06 -17.44
CA LYS A 17 16.09 -0.20 -16.84
C LYS A 17 16.38 -0.61 -15.41
N MET A 18 15.35 -0.79 -14.58
CA MET A 18 15.50 -1.20 -13.18
C MET A 18 16.17 -2.56 -13.06
N ASN A 19 15.73 -3.55 -13.86
CA ASN A 19 16.36 -4.86 -13.87
C ASN A 19 17.83 -4.82 -14.30
N ARG A 20 18.16 -3.98 -15.29
CA ARG A 20 19.55 -3.85 -15.77
C ARG A 20 20.46 -3.18 -14.74
N LEU A 21 19.98 -2.16 -14.03
CA LEU A 21 20.80 -1.33 -13.15
C LEU A 21 20.85 -1.81 -11.69
N TYR A 22 19.77 -2.45 -11.20
CA TYR A 22 19.57 -2.77 -9.79
C TYR A 22 19.22 -4.24 -9.56
N SER A 23 19.69 -5.15 -10.43
CA SER A 23 19.38 -6.59 -10.33
C SER A 23 19.77 -7.17 -8.97
N GLY A 24 20.91 -6.77 -8.40
CA GLY A 24 21.35 -7.25 -7.09
C GLY A 24 20.40 -6.85 -5.96
N GLU A 25 19.99 -5.60 -5.92
CA GLU A 25 19.04 -5.05 -4.94
C GLU A 25 17.64 -5.67 -5.10
N ILE A 26 17.19 -5.84 -6.35
CA ILE A 26 15.94 -6.52 -6.67
C ILE A 26 15.96 -7.96 -6.14
N GLN A 27 17.03 -8.73 -6.41
CA GLN A 27 17.14 -10.12 -5.92
C GLN A 27 17.22 -10.19 -4.39
N LYS A 28 17.90 -9.22 -3.75
CA LYS A 28 17.91 -9.11 -2.29
C LYS A 28 16.51 -8.82 -1.74
N SER A 29 15.75 -7.93 -2.36
CA SER A 29 14.37 -7.62 -1.94
C SER A 29 13.44 -8.82 -2.15
N ILE A 30 13.56 -9.54 -3.28
CA ILE A 30 12.82 -10.78 -3.55
C ILE A 30 13.11 -11.83 -2.49
N SER A 31 14.39 -12.16 -2.26
CA SER A 31 14.79 -13.22 -1.31
C SER A 31 14.44 -12.92 0.15
N THR A 32 14.20 -11.65 0.48
CA THR A 32 13.80 -11.22 1.83
C THR A 32 12.33 -10.83 1.93
N THR A 33 11.57 -10.90 0.83
CA THR A 33 10.14 -10.64 0.83
C THR A 33 9.41 -11.78 1.54
N GLN A 34 8.51 -11.42 2.45
CA GLN A 34 7.72 -12.36 3.22
C GLN A 34 6.26 -12.32 2.77
N VAL A 35 5.64 -13.50 2.69
CA VAL A 35 4.21 -13.65 2.47
C VAL A 35 3.52 -13.79 3.82
N PHE A 36 2.64 -12.85 4.15
CA PHE A 36 1.78 -12.94 5.32
C PHE A 36 0.43 -13.51 4.90
N GLY A 37 0.04 -14.63 5.51
CA GLY A 37 -1.18 -15.39 5.23
C GLY A 37 -2.35 -15.07 6.16
N THR A 38 -3.46 -15.77 5.95
CA THR A 38 -4.68 -15.66 6.77
C THR A 38 -4.52 -16.24 8.18
N ASP A 39 -3.47 -17.02 8.39
CA ASP A 39 -3.05 -17.68 9.63
C ASP A 39 -2.06 -16.83 10.43
N PHE A 40 -1.65 -15.67 9.91
CA PHE A 40 -0.76 -14.77 10.64
C PHE A 40 -1.40 -14.30 11.94
N ALA A 41 -0.75 -14.61 13.05
CA ALA A 41 -1.10 -14.14 14.37
C ALA A 41 -0.11 -13.06 14.80
N ARG A 42 -0.63 -11.97 15.37
CA ARG A 42 0.17 -10.98 16.08
C ARG A 42 0.56 -11.50 17.44
N ASP A 43 1.82 -11.32 17.84
CA ASP A 43 2.24 -11.48 19.22
C ASP A 43 1.57 -10.41 20.10
N GLU A 44 1.14 -10.77 21.31
CA GLU A 44 0.64 -9.77 22.27
C GLU A 44 1.76 -8.76 22.61
N MET A 45 1.47 -7.47 22.49
CA MET A 45 2.43 -6.40 22.76
C MET A 45 1.75 -5.20 23.42
N ASP A 46 2.47 -4.51 24.31
CA ASP A 46 2.05 -3.22 24.85
C ASP A 46 2.47 -2.09 23.90
N GLY A 47 1.60 -1.74 22.96
CA GLY A 47 1.83 -0.65 22.02
C GLY A 47 1.51 0.72 22.61
N LYS A 48 1.76 1.76 21.81
CA LYS A 48 1.33 3.14 22.08
C LYS A 48 0.58 3.70 20.89
N ARG A 49 -0.09 4.82 21.11
CA ARG A 49 -0.72 5.57 20.02
C ARG A 49 0.37 6.17 19.13
N ALA A 50 0.30 5.87 17.83
CA ALA A 50 1.14 6.50 16.82
C ALA A 50 0.83 8.01 16.71
N GLU A 51 1.84 8.80 16.34
CA GLU A 51 1.63 10.15 15.84
C GLU A 51 1.01 10.09 14.42
N PHE A 52 0.01 10.91 14.14
CA PHE A 52 -0.62 10.97 12.81
C PHE A 52 -0.31 12.30 12.14
N VAL A 53 0.18 12.24 10.91
CA VAL A 53 0.46 13.41 10.07
C VAL A 53 -0.32 13.29 8.78
N LEU A 54 -1.06 14.33 8.40
CA LEU A 54 -1.72 14.42 7.10
C LEU A 54 -0.96 15.38 6.19
N GLU A 55 -0.57 14.91 5.01
CA GLU A 55 0.11 15.73 4.01
C GLU A 55 -0.57 15.68 2.65
N LYS A 56 -0.60 16.84 1.98
CA LYS A 56 -1.05 17.01 0.60
C LYS A 56 0.08 16.56 -0.33
N SER A 57 0.20 15.26 -0.58
CA SER A 57 1.28 14.68 -1.38
C SER A 57 0.85 13.40 -2.07
N TYR A 58 1.61 13.01 -3.09
CA TYR A 58 1.55 11.63 -3.60
C TYR A 58 2.43 10.71 -2.76
N THR A 59 2.07 9.42 -2.69
CA THR A 59 2.74 8.47 -1.79
C THR A 59 4.24 8.37 -2.08
N GLN A 60 4.67 8.31 -3.34
CA GLN A 60 6.09 8.23 -3.71
C GLN A 60 6.88 9.47 -3.29
N GLU A 61 6.27 10.67 -3.33
CA GLU A 61 6.90 11.92 -2.86
C GLU A 61 7.06 11.90 -1.34
N SER A 62 6.05 11.40 -0.62
CA SER A 62 6.10 11.19 0.83
C SER A 62 7.22 10.23 1.22
N VAL A 63 7.45 9.17 0.46
CA VAL A 63 8.56 8.23 0.72
C VAL A 63 9.90 8.96 0.63
N LEU A 64 10.13 9.74 -0.44
CA LEU A 64 11.36 10.52 -0.62
C LEU A 64 11.59 11.54 0.52
N LYS A 65 10.52 12.11 1.05
CA LYS A 65 10.56 13.10 2.14
C LYS A 65 10.87 12.48 3.52
N HIS A 66 10.30 11.31 3.80
CA HIS A 66 10.32 10.72 5.16
C HIS A 66 11.36 9.61 5.34
N ALA A 67 11.98 9.11 4.27
CA ALA A 67 13.07 8.13 4.35
C ALA A 67 14.37 8.77 4.91
N ASN A 68 14.41 8.97 6.23
CA ASN A 68 15.47 9.69 6.95
C ASN A 68 16.26 8.80 7.93
N GLY A 69 16.54 7.54 7.54
CA GLY A 69 17.30 6.58 8.34
C GLY A 69 16.48 5.80 9.38
N LYS A 70 15.17 6.05 9.47
CA LYS A 70 14.21 5.24 10.25
C LYS A 70 13.76 4.01 9.47
N LYS A 71 13.26 2.98 10.17
CA LYS A 71 12.60 1.83 9.53
C LYS A 71 11.24 2.24 8.96
N LEU A 72 11.22 2.68 7.71
CA LEU A 72 10.03 3.16 7.01
C LEU A 72 9.43 2.08 6.11
N ALA A 73 8.11 1.90 6.19
CA ALA A 73 7.35 1.14 5.22
C ALA A 73 6.30 2.02 4.52
N VAL A 74 6.03 1.75 3.25
CA VAL A 74 4.94 2.35 2.48
C VAL A 74 3.87 1.31 2.16
N LEU A 75 2.60 1.69 2.32
CA LEU A 75 1.48 0.85 1.92
C LEU A 75 1.20 1.01 0.42
N ASN A 76 1.43 -0.05 -0.34
CA ASN A 76 0.97 -0.18 -1.72
C ASN A 76 -0.52 -0.56 -1.72
N PHE A 77 -1.37 0.25 -2.36
CA PHE A 77 -2.82 0.04 -2.47
C PHE A 77 -3.11 -0.99 -3.56
N ALA A 78 -2.73 -2.23 -3.25
CA ALA A 78 -2.48 -3.25 -4.24
C ALA A 78 -3.74 -3.74 -4.96
N SER A 79 -3.57 -4.11 -6.21
CA SER A 79 -4.41 -5.09 -6.87
C SER A 79 -4.31 -6.43 -6.15
N TYR A 80 -5.46 -7.04 -5.89
CA TYR A 80 -5.50 -8.37 -5.28
C TYR A 80 -4.97 -9.46 -6.22
N ARG A 81 -5.07 -9.25 -7.54
CA ARG A 81 -4.92 -10.28 -8.57
C ARG A 81 -3.69 -10.13 -9.46
N HIS A 82 -3.09 -8.94 -9.51
CA HIS A 82 -2.09 -8.62 -10.52
C HIS A 82 -0.95 -7.81 -9.91
N ALA A 83 0.29 -8.27 -10.10
CA ALA A 83 1.48 -7.54 -9.69
C ALA A 83 1.52 -6.15 -10.33
N GLY A 84 1.61 -5.10 -9.50
CA GLY A 84 1.63 -3.72 -9.97
C GLY A 84 0.33 -3.29 -10.68
N GLY A 85 -0.78 -4.00 -10.45
CA GLY A 85 -2.07 -3.66 -11.04
C GLY A 85 -2.05 -3.59 -12.56
N GLY A 86 -2.30 -2.40 -13.10
CA GLY A 86 -2.28 -2.12 -14.53
C GLY A 86 -0.98 -1.47 -15.05
N PHE A 87 0.12 -1.51 -14.29
CA PHE A 87 1.39 -0.83 -14.61
C PHE A 87 1.87 -1.11 -16.04
N ILE A 88 2.09 -2.37 -16.41
CA ILE A 88 2.51 -2.77 -17.77
C ILE A 88 1.45 -2.48 -18.85
N ASN A 89 0.21 -2.21 -18.43
CA ASN A 89 -0.90 -1.88 -19.32
C ASN A 89 -1.17 -0.37 -19.43
N GLY A 90 -0.31 0.48 -18.84
CA GLY A 90 -0.42 1.94 -18.90
C GLY A 90 -1.54 2.53 -18.04
N ALA A 91 -1.96 1.83 -16.97
CA ALA A 91 -2.85 2.40 -15.95
C ALA A 91 -2.07 3.35 -15.03
N MET A 92 -2.79 4.24 -14.33
CA MET A 92 -2.17 5.18 -13.40
C MET A 92 -3.03 5.41 -12.17
N ALA A 93 -2.89 4.54 -11.17
CA ALA A 93 -3.33 4.75 -9.80
C ALA A 93 -2.12 4.74 -8.86
N GLN A 94 -2.35 4.61 -7.55
CA GLN A 94 -1.28 4.70 -6.56
C GLN A 94 -0.26 3.55 -6.68
N GLU A 95 -0.73 2.31 -6.91
CA GLU A 95 0.17 1.15 -7.10
C GLU A 95 1.08 1.35 -8.32
N GLU A 96 0.52 1.74 -9.47
CA GLU A 96 1.31 1.98 -10.67
C GLU A 96 2.28 3.15 -10.50
N ALA A 97 1.91 4.20 -9.75
CA ALA A 97 2.80 5.30 -9.42
C ALA A 97 4.00 4.83 -8.57
N LEU A 98 3.79 3.96 -7.59
CA LEU A 98 4.89 3.34 -6.85
C LEU A 98 5.77 2.49 -7.79
N CYS A 99 5.18 1.73 -8.71
CA CYS A 99 5.93 0.94 -9.70
C CYS A 99 6.76 1.81 -10.65
N HIS A 100 6.27 2.99 -11.05
CA HIS A 100 7.04 3.95 -11.86
C HIS A 100 8.16 4.64 -11.07
N ALA A 101 7.96 4.86 -9.77
CA ALA A 101 8.94 5.52 -8.93
C ALA A 101 9.97 4.58 -8.29
N SER A 102 9.92 3.27 -8.57
CA SER A 102 10.75 2.27 -7.89
C SER A 102 11.01 1.02 -8.72
N PHE A 103 11.76 0.06 -8.18
CA PHE A 103 11.83 -1.29 -8.75
C PHE A 103 10.73 -2.25 -8.22
N LEU A 104 9.70 -1.75 -7.54
CA LEU A 104 8.68 -2.58 -6.88
C LEU A 104 8.04 -3.61 -7.82
N TYR A 105 7.74 -3.24 -9.07
CA TYR A 105 7.16 -4.18 -10.03
C TYR A 105 8.05 -5.42 -10.27
N ASN A 106 9.38 -5.23 -10.36
CA ASN A 106 10.33 -6.33 -10.51
C ASN A 106 10.23 -7.32 -9.34
N VAL A 107 10.06 -6.81 -8.11
CA VAL A 107 9.87 -7.64 -6.92
C VAL A 107 8.52 -8.35 -6.98
N LEU A 108 7.42 -7.62 -7.14
CA LEU A 108 6.07 -8.18 -7.13
C LEU A 108 5.86 -9.25 -8.22
N SER A 109 6.42 -9.03 -9.41
CA SER A 109 6.32 -9.97 -10.54
C SER A 109 7.01 -11.33 -10.29
N SER A 110 7.85 -11.41 -9.25
CA SER A 110 8.53 -12.64 -8.83
C SER A 110 7.72 -13.50 -7.85
N PHE A 111 6.47 -13.11 -7.54
CA PHE A 111 5.56 -13.85 -6.65
C PHE A 111 4.26 -14.29 -7.35
N PRO A 112 4.31 -15.05 -8.46
CA PRO A 112 3.09 -15.48 -9.17
C PRO A 112 2.15 -16.30 -8.28
N ASP A 113 2.68 -17.23 -7.48
CA ASP A 113 1.90 -18.09 -6.56
C ASP A 113 1.06 -17.28 -5.55
N TYR A 114 1.53 -16.09 -5.14
CA TYR A 114 0.77 -15.19 -4.27
C TYR A 114 -0.51 -14.71 -4.96
N TYR A 115 -0.41 -14.27 -6.21
CA TYR A 115 -1.54 -13.77 -6.99
C TYR A 115 -2.45 -14.90 -7.49
N GLU A 116 -1.89 -16.05 -7.84
CA GLU A 116 -2.67 -17.24 -8.20
C GLU A 116 -3.51 -17.74 -7.02
N TRP A 117 -2.95 -17.77 -5.82
CA TRP A 117 -3.71 -18.08 -4.61
C TRP A 117 -4.84 -17.07 -4.40
N ASN A 118 -4.55 -15.78 -4.55
CA ASN A 118 -5.55 -14.72 -4.40
C ASN A 118 -6.68 -14.86 -5.43
N GLU A 119 -6.36 -15.21 -6.68
CA GLU A 119 -7.36 -15.49 -7.71
C GLU A 119 -8.28 -16.64 -7.30
N ALA A 120 -7.71 -17.75 -6.84
CA ALA A 120 -8.46 -18.91 -6.37
C ALA A 120 -9.33 -18.58 -5.13
N ASN A 121 -8.91 -17.59 -4.34
CA ASN A 121 -9.56 -17.13 -3.12
C ASN A 121 -10.08 -15.69 -3.26
N TYR A 122 -10.73 -15.41 -4.40
CA TYR A 122 -11.19 -14.06 -4.76
C TYR A 122 -12.17 -13.44 -3.74
N ASN A 123 -12.87 -14.27 -2.96
CA ASN A 123 -13.84 -13.86 -1.94
C ASN A 123 -14.80 -12.73 -2.40
N MET A 124 -15.16 -12.76 -3.69
CA MET A 124 -16.12 -11.88 -4.35
C MET A 124 -15.97 -10.40 -3.95
N GLY A 125 -14.73 -9.89 -3.95
CA GLY A 125 -14.43 -8.49 -3.68
C GLY A 125 -14.18 -8.14 -2.20
N LEU A 126 -14.57 -8.97 -1.22
CA LEU A 126 -14.10 -8.76 0.16
C LEU A 126 -12.60 -9.06 0.30
N TYR A 127 -12.10 -9.98 -0.54
CA TYR A 127 -10.74 -10.52 -0.52
C TYR A 127 -10.37 -11.13 0.84
N MET A 128 -9.16 -11.67 0.96
CA MET A 128 -8.64 -12.25 2.21
C MET A 128 -7.48 -11.42 2.75
N ASN A 129 -7.18 -11.56 4.04
CA ASN A 129 -6.00 -10.95 4.65
C ASN A 129 -4.75 -11.67 4.18
N ARG A 130 -4.12 -11.10 3.15
CA ARG A 130 -2.83 -11.51 2.59
C ARG A 130 -2.06 -10.28 2.18
N ALA A 131 -0.75 -10.34 2.37
CA ALA A 131 0.15 -9.27 1.98
C ALA A 131 1.53 -9.81 1.65
N LEU A 132 2.26 -9.04 0.83
CA LEU A 132 3.70 -9.14 0.70
C LEU A 132 4.34 -8.02 1.51
N TYR A 133 5.32 -8.37 2.34
CA TYR A 133 6.24 -7.41 2.94
C TYR A 133 7.55 -7.48 2.18
N SER A 134 7.90 -6.43 1.42
CA SER A 134 9.08 -6.38 0.56
C SER A 134 10.11 -5.37 1.09
N PRO A 135 11.19 -5.83 1.74
CA PRO A 135 12.18 -4.92 2.30
C PRO A 135 13.08 -4.26 1.24
N GLY A 136 13.57 -3.06 1.55
CA GLY A 136 14.70 -2.46 0.86
C GLY A 136 14.45 -2.03 -0.58
N VAL A 137 13.21 -1.71 -0.94
CA VAL A 137 12.85 -1.22 -2.28
C VAL A 137 13.39 0.19 -2.48
N TYR A 138 14.03 0.47 -3.62
CA TYR A 138 14.53 1.81 -3.92
C TYR A 138 13.47 2.65 -4.63
N PHE A 139 13.24 3.85 -4.10
CA PHE A 139 12.38 4.88 -4.65
C PHE A 139 13.22 6.02 -5.19
N PHE A 140 12.99 6.38 -6.45
CA PHE A 140 13.74 7.37 -7.20
C PHE A 140 12.96 8.67 -7.31
N ASN A 141 13.67 9.79 -7.41
CA ASN A 141 13.07 11.05 -7.83
C ASN A 141 12.88 11.09 -9.36
N ASP A 142 12.14 12.08 -9.87
CA ASP A 142 11.70 12.12 -11.27
C ASP A 142 12.82 12.03 -12.34
N ASP A 143 14.04 12.45 -12.01
CA ASP A 143 15.21 12.40 -12.91
C ASP A 143 16.18 11.24 -12.61
N ASP A 144 15.82 10.35 -11.69
CA ASP A 144 16.63 9.24 -11.17
C ASP A 144 18.01 9.63 -10.63
N SER A 145 18.25 10.91 -10.33
CA SER A 145 19.53 11.39 -9.79
C SER A 145 19.73 11.04 -8.31
N LYS A 146 18.64 10.73 -7.59
CA LYS A 146 18.64 10.38 -6.18
C LYS A 146 17.66 9.26 -5.90
N TYR A 147 17.98 8.44 -4.92
CA TYR A 147 17.07 7.42 -4.41
C TYR A 147 17.13 7.31 -2.90
N VAL A 148 16.05 6.77 -2.33
CA VAL A 148 15.94 6.36 -0.93
C VAL A 148 15.51 4.90 -0.89
N SER A 149 15.82 4.20 0.20
CA SER A 149 15.33 2.83 0.43
C SER A 149 14.17 2.84 1.42
N ALA A 150 13.12 2.08 1.12
CA ALA A 150 11.96 1.88 1.98
C ALA A 150 11.42 0.46 1.83
N ASP A 151 10.77 -0.05 2.88
CA ASP A 151 10.06 -1.32 2.80
C ASP A 151 8.66 -1.07 2.22
N VAL A 152 8.06 -2.09 1.60
CA VAL A 152 6.72 -1.99 0.98
C VAL A 152 5.80 -3.06 1.54
N ILE A 153 4.64 -2.64 2.04
CA ILE A 153 3.53 -3.54 2.37
C ILE A 153 2.56 -3.52 1.19
N THR A 154 2.49 -4.62 0.46
CA THR A 154 1.55 -4.80 -0.66
C THR A 154 0.34 -5.56 -0.17
N CYS A 155 -0.77 -4.86 0.04
CA CYS A 155 -2.01 -5.42 0.55
C CYS A 155 -3.22 -4.80 -0.15
N ALA A 156 -4.22 -5.59 -0.54
CA ALA A 156 -5.39 -5.09 -1.25
C ALA A 156 -6.55 -4.79 -0.30
N ALA A 157 -7.07 -3.56 -0.31
CA ALA A 157 -8.30 -3.23 0.40
C ALA A 157 -9.48 -4.07 -0.14
N PRO A 158 -10.53 -4.34 0.65
CA PRO A 158 -11.76 -4.87 0.09
C PRO A 158 -12.26 -3.98 -1.05
N ASN A 159 -12.67 -4.58 -2.15
CA ASN A 159 -13.23 -3.91 -3.30
C ASN A 159 -14.75 -3.75 -3.14
N ARG A 160 -15.14 -2.68 -2.44
CA ARG A 160 -16.55 -2.35 -2.16
C ARG A 160 -17.36 -2.20 -3.45
N SER A 161 -16.78 -1.66 -4.51
CA SER A 161 -17.50 -1.50 -5.79
C SER A 161 -17.84 -2.85 -6.45
N VAL A 162 -16.94 -3.83 -6.41
CA VAL A 162 -17.22 -5.21 -6.86
C VAL A 162 -18.15 -5.93 -5.91
N MET A 163 -17.97 -5.75 -4.61
CA MET A 163 -18.82 -6.34 -3.58
C MET A 163 -20.30 -5.94 -3.79
N LEU A 164 -20.57 -4.64 -3.90
CA LEU A 164 -21.93 -4.12 -4.11
C LEU A 164 -22.56 -4.65 -5.40
N LYS A 165 -21.77 -4.81 -6.48
CA LYS A 165 -22.26 -5.36 -7.75
C LYS A 165 -22.68 -6.82 -7.65
N ASN A 166 -22.03 -7.62 -6.82
CA ASN A 166 -22.40 -9.02 -6.66
C ASN A 166 -23.56 -9.24 -5.67
N GLY A 167 -23.81 -8.27 -4.78
CA GLY A 167 -24.97 -8.27 -3.88
C GLY A 167 -24.96 -9.37 -2.82
N LYS A 168 -23.82 -10.03 -2.58
CA LYS A 168 -23.73 -11.16 -1.64
C LYS A 168 -23.32 -10.78 -0.22
N PHE A 169 -22.82 -9.57 -0.03
CA PHE A 169 -22.34 -9.09 1.25
C PHE A 169 -22.95 -7.74 1.61
N SER A 170 -23.13 -7.50 2.90
CA SER A 170 -23.60 -6.21 3.44
C SER A 170 -22.46 -5.20 3.55
N GLU A 171 -22.82 -3.93 3.70
CA GLU A 171 -21.85 -2.87 4.04
C GLU A 171 -21.13 -3.16 5.36
N GLU A 172 -21.82 -3.74 6.34
CA GLU A 172 -21.22 -4.11 7.63
C GLU A 172 -20.12 -5.17 7.45
N GLN A 173 -20.33 -6.14 6.56
CA GLN A 173 -19.31 -7.14 6.23
C GLN A 173 -18.11 -6.51 5.52
N ASN A 174 -18.33 -5.51 4.64
CA ASN A 174 -17.23 -4.73 4.07
C ASN A 174 -16.46 -3.95 5.12
N GLU A 175 -17.15 -3.26 6.02
CA GLU A 175 -16.51 -2.48 7.08
C GLU A 175 -15.72 -3.38 8.05
N SER A 176 -16.25 -4.56 8.38
CA SER A 176 -15.53 -5.57 9.15
C SER A 176 -14.28 -6.04 8.41
N ALA A 177 -14.39 -6.41 7.13
CA ALA A 177 -13.24 -6.84 6.33
C ALA A 177 -12.18 -5.73 6.19
N LEU A 178 -12.60 -4.46 6.06
CA LEU A 178 -11.69 -3.32 5.99
C LEU A 178 -10.98 -3.10 7.33
N LYS A 179 -11.71 -3.16 8.45
CA LYS A 179 -11.14 -3.07 9.81
C LYS A 179 -10.12 -4.18 10.04
N ASP A 180 -10.48 -5.41 9.68
CA ASP A 180 -9.61 -6.57 9.80
C ASP A 180 -8.36 -6.43 8.94
N ARG A 181 -8.47 -5.82 7.76
CA ARG A 181 -7.33 -5.60 6.87
C ARG A 181 -6.38 -4.53 7.36
N ILE A 182 -6.89 -3.41 7.87
CA ILE A 182 -6.04 -2.35 8.44
C ILE A 182 -5.34 -2.86 9.70
N ARG A 183 -6.03 -3.69 10.51
CA ARG A 183 -5.44 -4.38 11.65
C ARG A 183 -4.31 -5.31 11.20
N PHE A 184 -4.56 -6.13 10.18
CA PHE A 184 -3.54 -7.00 9.60
C PHE A 184 -2.31 -6.22 9.10
N ILE A 185 -2.50 -5.05 8.46
CA ILE A 185 -1.39 -4.17 8.04
C ILE A 185 -0.59 -3.65 9.24
N ARG A 186 -1.26 -3.18 10.30
CA ARG A 186 -0.59 -2.76 11.54
C ARG A 186 0.20 -3.91 12.16
N ASP A 187 -0.38 -5.10 12.20
CA ASP A 187 0.24 -6.27 12.81
C ASP A 187 1.51 -6.68 12.04
N ILE A 188 1.49 -6.55 10.70
CA ILE A 188 2.69 -6.69 9.86
C ILE A 188 3.73 -5.61 10.22
N CYS A 189 3.32 -4.34 10.32
CA CYS A 189 4.23 -3.25 10.72
C CYS A 189 4.94 -3.55 12.04
N ASP A 190 4.19 -3.98 13.06
CA ASP A 190 4.75 -4.33 14.37
C ASP A 190 5.74 -5.51 14.27
N SER A 191 5.37 -6.59 13.57
CA SER A 191 6.24 -7.77 13.40
C SER A 191 7.51 -7.48 12.62
N SER A 192 7.47 -6.51 11.71
CA SER A 192 8.59 -6.09 10.88
C SER A 192 9.36 -4.90 11.46
N CYS A 193 9.05 -4.50 12.69
CA CYS A 193 9.66 -3.38 13.41
C CYS A 193 9.59 -2.04 12.66
N VAL A 194 8.51 -1.81 11.91
CA VAL A 194 8.27 -0.55 11.19
C VAL A 194 8.06 0.58 12.19
N GLU A 195 8.84 1.65 12.06
CA GLU A 195 8.73 2.84 12.89
C GLU A 195 7.83 3.91 12.27
N VAL A 196 7.84 4.01 10.94
CA VAL A 196 7.06 5.00 10.18
C VAL A 196 6.31 4.29 9.06
N LEU A 197 4.98 4.41 9.06
CA LEU A 197 4.14 3.93 7.98
C LEU A 197 3.68 5.10 7.11
N ILE A 198 4.00 5.07 5.82
CA ILE A 198 3.36 5.93 4.81
C ILE A 198 2.10 5.21 4.32
N ALA A 199 0.95 5.74 4.71
CA ALA A 199 -0.39 5.27 4.34
C ALA A 199 -1.14 6.36 3.54
N GLY A 200 -2.47 6.23 3.44
CA GLY A 200 -3.32 7.21 2.77
C GLY A 200 -4.72 6.67 2.53
N ALA A 201 -5.36 7.12 1.44
CA ALA A 201 -6.74 6.79 1.08
C ALA A 201 -6.90 5.35 0.53
N PHE A 202 -6.56 4.37 1.37
CA PHE A 202 -6.52 2.93 1.05
C PHE A 202 -7.88 2.41 0.54
N GLY A 203 -7.93 2.06 -0.75
CA GLY A 203 -9.15 1.57 -1.40
C GLY A 203 -10.21 2.63 -1.72
N CYS A 204 -9.93 3.93 -1.54
CA CYS A 204 -10.91 5.00 -1.75
C CYS A 204 -11.07 5.43 -3.23
N GLY A 205 -10.23 4.90 -4.12
CA GLY A 205 -10.33 5.08 -5.57
C GLY A 205 -11.32 4.11 -6.20
N VAL A 206 -10.84 3.29 -7.14
CA VAL A 206 -11.64 2.30 -7.90
C VAL A 206 -12.40 1.32 -6.98
N PHE A 207 -11.84 1.00 -5.82
CA PHE A 207 -12.44 0.08 -4.85
C PHE A 207 -13.58 0.72 -4.03
N ALA A 208 -13.75 2.05 -4.12
CA ALA A 208 -14.87 2.80 -3.57
C ALA A 208 -15.10 2.66 -2.06
N GLN A 209 -14.03 2.43 -1.28
CA GLN A 209 -14.07 2.56 0.18
C GLN A 209 -14.34 4.01 0.59
N ARG A 210 -15.00 4.18 1.74
CA ARG A 210 -15.33 5.51 2.27
C ARG A 210 -14.09 6.11 2.95
N PRO A 211 -13.55 7.26 2.49
CA PRO A 211 -12.31 7.82 3.03
C PRO A 211 -12.42 8.17 4.51
N GLU A 212 -13.57 8.63 5.00
CA GLU A 212 -13.77 8.90 6.42
C GLU A 212 -13.63 7.63 7.27
N LYS A 213 -14.15 6.50 6.78
CA LYS A 213 -14.06 5.20 7.46
C LYS A 213 -12.62 4.70 7.47
N VAL A 214 -11.91 4.78 6.34
CA VAL A 214 -10.49 4.41 6.24
C VAL A 214 -9.65 5.22 7.22
N ALA A 215 -9.76 6.55 7.21
CA ALA A 215 -9.04 7.42 8.13
C ALA A 215 -9.32 7.08 9.61
N SER A 216 -10.60 6.90 9.95
CA SER A 216 -11.02 6.58 11.32
C SER A 216 -10.47 5.23 11.79
N LEU A 217 -10.45 4.22 10.92
CA LEU A 217 -9.94 2.89 11.24
C LEU A 217 -8.42 2.89 11.42
N PHE A 218 -7.66 3.63 10.61
CA PHE A 218 -6.22 3.79 10.84
C PHE A 218 -5.95 4.45 12.20
N VAL A 219 -6.67 5.52 12.54
CA VAL A 219 -6.54 6.18 13.85
C VAL A 219 -6.86 5.22 15.00
N GLU A 220 -7.98 4.50 14.89
CA GLU A 220 -8.43 3.55 15.91
C GLU A 220 -7.40 2.43 16.09
N LEU A 221 -6.96 1.81 15.01
CA LEU A 221 -6.16 0.60 15.08
C LEU A 221 -4.69 0.89 15.43
N PHE A 222 -4.15 2.03 14.99
CA PHE A 222 -2.80 2.47 15.35
C PHE A 222 -2.79 3.30 16.65
N SER A 223 -3.82 3.18 17.51
CA SER A 223 -3.75 3.68 18.89
C SER A 223 -2.99 2.74 19.84
N ASP A 224 -2.70 1.51 19.40
CA ASP A 224 -1.98 0.47 20.12
C ASP A 224 -1.05 -0.28 19.15
N THR A 225 0.16 0.27 18.96
CA THR A 225 1.17 -0.23 18.00
C THR A 225 2.59 0.20 18.41
N ASN A 226 3.61 -0.44 17.87
CA ASN A 226 5.00 0.02 17.97
C ASN A 226 5.37 1.03 16.88
N VAL A 227 4.50 1.22 15.88
CA VAL A 227 4.64 2.27 14.87
C VAL A 227 4.59 3.62 15.56
N LYS A 228 5.67 4.40 15.41
CA LYS A 228 5.80 5.71 16.04
C LYS A 228 4.99 6.76 15.30
N GLN A 229 4.93 6.67 13.97
CA GLN A 229 4.25 7.65 13.14
C GLN A 229 3.54 7.00 11.95
N VAL A 230 2.32 7.44 11.68
CA VAL A 230 1.56 7.15 10.47
C VAL A 230 1.40 8.44 9.68
N VAL A 231 1.98 8.49 8.49
CA VAL A 231 1.85 9.62 7.56
C VAL A 231 0.77 9.26 6.54
N PHE A 232 -0.31 10.02 6.51
CA PHE A 232 -1.31 9.95 5.45
C PHE A 232 -0.87 10.85 4.29
N ALA A 233 -0.29 10.23 3.25
CA ALA A 233 0.01 10.88 1.99
C ALA A 233 -1.22 10.81 1.08
N VAL A 234 -2.00 11.90 1.03
CA VAL A 234 -3.25 11.97 0.27
C VAL A 234 -3.17 13.15 -0.71
N PRO A 235 -3.33 12.93 -2.02
CA PRO A 235 -3.34 14.02 -3.01
C PRO A 235 -4.43 15.06 -2.69
N PRO A 236 -4.31 16.32 -3.16
CA PRO A 236 -5.26 17.40 -2.86
C PRO A 236 -6.60 17.20 -3.60
N ASP A 237 -7.39 16.23 -3.15
CA ASP A 237 -8.68 15.83 -3.68
C ASP A 237 -9.72 15.66 -2.54
N ARG A 238 -10.93 15.20 -2.90
CA ARG A 238 -12.01 14.96 -1.92
C ARG A 238 -11.66 13.98 -0.80
N ASN A 239 -10.72 13.06 -1.03
CA ASN A 239 -10.26 12.12 -0.01
C ASN A 239 -9.43 12.87 1.02
N TYR A 240 -8.58 13.81 0.60
CA TYR A 240 -7.83 14.67 1.52
C TYR A 240 -8.79 15.43 2.45
N ASP A 241 -9.81 16.10 1.90
CA ASP A 241 -10.80 16.84 2.69
C ASP A 241 -11.54 15.95 3.69
N SER A 242 -11.72 14.68 3.34
CA SER A 242 -12.36 13.69 4.21
C SER A 242 -11.44 13.23 5.35
N PHE A 243 -10.16 13.00 5.06
CA PHE A 243 -9.14 12.71 6.08
C PHE A 243 -8.94 13.90 7.02
N GLU A 244 -8.85 15.12 6.47
CA GLU A 244 -8.71 16.36 7.26
C GLU A 244 -9.89 16.55 8.22
N ARG A 245 -11.12 16.35 7.76
CA ARG A 245 -12.32 16.42 8.63
C ARG A 245 -12.27 15.40 9.76
N VAL A 246 -11.87 14.15 9.49
CA VAL A 246 -11.76 13.11 10.52
C VAL A 246 -10.71 13.48 11.55
N LEU A 247 -9.49 13.83 11.13
CA LEU A 247 -8.39 14.16 12.04
C LEU A 247 -8.70 15.39 12.91
N ASN A 248 -9.31 16.41 12.32
CA ASN A 248 -9.79 17.58 13.07
C ASN A 248 -10.84 17.21 14.13
N SER A 249 -11.76 16.28 13.83
CA SER A 249 -12.81 15.88 14.77
C SER A 249 -12.30 15.15 16.01
N ILE A 250 -11.10 14.57 15.93
CA ILE A 250 -10.46 13.80 17.02
C ILE A 250 -9.26 14.52 17.64
N GLY A 251 -9.02 15.79 17.30
CA GLY A 251 -7.97 16.62 17.88
C GLY A 251 -6.55 16.31 17.42
N LEU A 252 -6.37 15.64 16.28
CA LEU A 252 -5.08 15.41 15.64
C LEU A 252 -4.91 16.45 14.53
N LYS A 253 -3.99 17.41 14.71
CA LYS A 253 -3.64 18.43 13.72
C LYS A 253 -2.27 18.12 13.12
#